data_AF-A0A7D5YU89-F1
#
_entry.id   AF-A0A7D5YU89-F1
#
_cell.length_a   1.000
_cell.length_b   1.000
_cell.length_c   1.000
_cell.angle_alpha   90.00
_cell.angle_beta   90.00
_cell.angle_gamma   90.00
#
_symmetry.space_group_name_H-M   'P 1'
#
loop_
_entity.id
_entity.type
_entity.pdbx_description
1 polymer ?
#
loop_
_entity_poly.entity_id
_entity_poly.type
_entity_poly.pdbx_seq_one_letter_code
_entity_poly.pdbx_strand_id
1 'polypeptide(L)'
;MFIQGQSTFRHFIYTLLNIPKTAKPVLRLALNPTTPAHVCRDFFAIHLLFDRQHDPYLNAEALIHLWYSAKLPLALWRHIEVVMKRYYYDFDECFENAKRDQQSVCDDGVGYDVTYQMSWGGGQVKYVGNLFEHQWRLISKVLKPTEQMSTDQAAIVRVLDAEKSCEPLKVAASRMTPSRTAGLMKWRTDGLLLPFGHPTDGFDMPNPIFFQGDGCYPHGATAEPIAEWPMEFLDFQAGPLQNDVYGKLFYYLRDTLVRFQEESKRLSIMVGLTSVGMPMSLHRAPEPVMYDRIHMGDLWDFNPACNLTIAAGNLRHQDQNPFATMLAMCRLSVTNSDAGLQEEICGEGYQTFEPSSTILDDYAPPIKIEQGCETETVIRRRIGLLMWRNWDKFSERFMHDAKLFAFHLSTDSETDKETSVFKTGFLGMEYKDKNTITRRWPNRLVHSKSDEPSLRDFERHVGWFDTMPQRWLEWKRVADADDNEWEMARECVLESSWREMAEIQAKIIEEEAKSVDEQEDLEQRIRELLAEDAADREKSEKSAAAKTKAKASKRKKGKKK
;
A
#
# COMPACT_ATOMS: atom_id res chain seq x y z
N MET A 1 11.27 14.99 2.65
CA MET A 1 10.35 13.85 2.60
C MET A 1 9.81 13.71 1.19
N PHE A 2 9.76 12.51 0.68
CA PHE A 2 9.08 12.16 -0.56
C PHE A 2 7.87 11.29 -0.23
N ILE A 3 6.69 11.64 -0.73
CA ILE A 3 5.44 10.91 -0.52
C ILE A 3 4.82 10.62 -1.87
N GLN A 4 4.65 9.35 -2.18
CA GLN A 4 4.07 8.87 -3.40
C GLN A 4 2.85 8.00 -3.11
N GLY A 5 1.93 7.96 -4.08
CA GLY A 5 0.73 7.12 -4.00
C GLY A 5 -0.54 7.93 -3.77
N GLN A 6 -1.50 7.30 -3.11
CA GLN A 6 -2.79 7.93 -2.82
C GLN A 6 -2.69 8.80 -1.55
N SER A 7 -3.51 9.87 -1.49
CA SER A 7 -3.65 10.72 -0.30
C SER A 7 -2.32 11.28 0.24
N THR A 8 -1.45 11.79 -0.63
CA THR A 8 -0.09 12.18 -0.23
C THR A 8 -0.11 13.28 0.84
N PHE A 9 -1.01 14.25 0.72
CA PHE A 9 -1.11 15.35 1.68
C PHE A 9 -1.64 14.92 3.05
N ARG A 10 -2.50 13.89 3.11
CA ARG A 10 -2.94 13.28 4.37
C ARG A 10 -1.75 12.75 5.17
N HIS A 11 -0.84 12.03 4.54
CA HIS A 11 0.36 11.51 5.21
C HIS A 11 1.28 12.63 5.70
N PHE A 12 1.31 13.75 4.98
CA PHE A 12 2.01 14.94 5.44
C PHE A 12 1.34 15.59 6.66
N ILE A 13 0.00 15.66 6.72
CA ILE A 13 -0.73 16.16 7.89
C ILE A 13 -0.34 15.38 9.15
N TYR A 14 -0.36 14.05 9.11
CA TYR A 14 0.07 13.23 10.24
C TYR A 14 1.53 13.49 10.63
N THR A 15 2.39 13.62 9.64
CA THR A 15 3.81 13.87 9.89
C THR A 15 3.98 15.19 10.63
N LEU A 16 3.39 16.28 10.12
CA LEU A 16 3.56 17.61 10.70
C LEU A 16 3.01 17.66 12.12
N LEU A 17 1.84 17.06 12.36
CA LEU A 17 1.20 17.05 13.68
C LEU A 17 1.97 16.24 14.74
N ASN A 18 2.85 15.33 14.33
CA ASN A 18 3.71 14.56 15.23
C ASN A 18 5.10 15.20 15.45
N ILE A 19 5.41 16.33 14.81
CA ILE A 19 6.67 17.05 15.07
C ILE A 19 6.62 17.66 16.48
N PRO A 20 7.59 17.38 17.36
CA PRO A 20 7.64 17.98 18.70
C PRO A 20 7.57 19.52 18.64
N LYS A 21 6.84 20.13 19.58
CA LYS A 21 6.64 21.60 19.63
C LYS A 21 7.96 22.38 19.80
N THR A 22 8.99 21.74 20.37
CA THR A 22 10.33 22.30 20.55
C THR A 22 11.16 22.30 19.28
N ALA A 23 10.84 21.46 18.29
CA ALA A 23 11.56 21.38 17.02
C ALA A 23 10.99 22.40 16.02
N LYS A 24 11.87 23.09 15.27
CA LYS A 24 11.45 24.01 14.19
C LYS A 24 12.24 23.72 12.91
N PRO A 25 12.12 22.50 12.35
CA PRO A 25 12.86 22.13 11.14
C PRO A 25 12.37 22.94 9.94
N VAL A 26 13.24 23.05 8.93
CA VAL A 26 12.83 23.42 7.57
C VAL A 26 12.35 22.15 6.88
N LEU A 27 11.08 22.11 6.49
CA LEU A 27 10.48 20.97 5.83
C LEU A 27 10.56 21.13 4.32
N ARG A 28 11.10 20.12 3.65
CA ARG A 28 11.04 19.96 2.20
C ARG A 28 10.21 18.72 1.89
N LEU A 29 9.13 18.92 1.17
CA LEU A 29 8.14 17.91 0.84
C LEU A 29 8.05 17.77 -0.68
N ALA A 30 8.15 16.56 -1.19
CA ALA A 30 7.85 16.23 -2.57
C ALA A 30 6.64 15.29 -2.58
N LEU A 31 5.52 15.76 -3.11
CA LEU A 31 4.27 15.03 -3.25
C LEU A 31 4.15 14.54 -4.68
N ASN A 32 3.90 13.25 -4.86
CA ASN A 32 3.68 12.64 -6.16
C ASN A 32 2.38 11.80 -6.16
N PRO A 33 1.20 12.45 -6.11
CA PRO A 33 -0.08 11.78 -6.31
C PRO A 33 -0.14 11.02 -7.63
N THR A 34 -0.85 9.90 -7.64
CA THR A 34 -0.89 8.98 -8.79
C THR A 34 -2.09 9.13 -9.72
N THR A 35 -3.12 9.88 -9.31
CA THR A 35 -4.34 10.04 -10.10
C THR A 35 -4.68 11.53 -10.30
N PRO A 36 -5.34 11.89 -11.42
CA PRO A 36 -5.76 13.26 -11.68
C PRO A 36 -6.58 13.89 -10.53
N ALA A 37 -7.48 13.11 -9.91
CA ALA A 37 -8.26 13.56 -8.78
C ALA A 37 -7.39 13.82 -7.53
N HIS A 38 -6.39 12.98 -7.26
CA HIS A 38 -5.45 13.19 -6.16
C HIS A 38 -4.57 14.43 -6.38
N VAL A 39 -4.15 14.71 -7.62
CA VAL A 39 -3.45 15.97 -7.96
C VAL A 39 -4.29 17.17 -7.55
N CYS A 40 -5.57 17.19 -7.93
CA CYS A 40 -6.48 18.26 -7.55
C CYS A 40 -6.64 18.33 -6.02
N ARG A 41 -6.95 17.19 -5.36
CA ARG A 41 -7.12 17.13 -3.90
C ARG A 41 -5.92 17.69 -3.15
N ASP A 42 -4.70 17.32 -3.53
CA ASP A 42 -3.47 17.79 -2.89
C ASP A 42 -3.21 19.26 -3.21
N PHE A 43 -3.44 19.69 -4.46
CA PHE A 43 -3.32 21.09 -4.87
C PHE A 43 -4.24 21.99 -4.02
N PHE A 44 -5.54 21.72 -3.93
CA PHE A 44 -6.45 22.53 -3.12
C PHE A 44 -6.13 22.45 -1.62
N ALA A 45 -5.73 21.28 -1.12
CA ALA A 45 -5.39 21.11 0.29
C ALA A 45 -4.22 22.00 0.72
N ILE A 46 -3.17 22.07 -0.09
CA ILE A 46 -2.01 22.93 0.16
C ILE A 46 -2.45 24.39 0.29
N HIS A 47 -3.29 24.89 -0.62
CA HIS A 47 -3.70 26.30 -0.60
C HIS A 47 -4.62 26.63 0.57
N LEU A 48 -5.61 25.77 0.85
CA LEU A 48 -6.57 25.97 1.94
C LEU A 48 -5.90 25.87 3.31
N LEU A 49 -5.09 24.82 3.56
CA LEU A 49 -4.51 24.59 4.89
C LEU A 49 -3.27 25.44 5.20
N PHE A 50 -2.72 26.15 4.21
CA PHE A 50 -1.68 27.14 4.47
C PHE A 50 -2.18 28.58 4.36
N ASP A 51 -3.46 28.80 4.03
CA ASP A 51 -4.03 30.14 4.11
C ASP A 51 -4.06 30.64 5.56
N ARG A 52 -3.67 31.91 5.73
CA ARG A 52 -3.52 32.57 7.03
C ARG A 52 -4.47 33.74 7.23
N GLN A 53 -5.32 34.02 6.24
CA GLN A 53 -6.13 35.23 6.19
C GLN A 53 -7.60 34.94 6.48
N HIS A 54 -8.00 33.68 6.35
CA HIS A 54 -9.37 33.25 6.58
C HIS A 54 -9.47 32.32 7.79
N ASP A 55 -10.71 32.09 8.22
CA ASP A 55 -11.03 31.23 9.35
C ASP A 55 -10.52 29.79 9.09
N PRO A 56 -9.65 29.24 9.96
CA PRO A 56 -9.15 27.89 9.79
C PRO A 56 -10.25 26.82 9.82
N TYR A 57 -11.39 27.07 10.48
CA TYR A 57 -12.53 26.15 10.44
C TYR A 57 -13.17 26.13 9.06
N LEU A 58 -13.31 27.29 8.41
CA LEU A 58 -13.87 27.39 7.07
C LEU A 58 -12.97 26.72 6.03
N ASN A 59 -11.65 26.89 6.15
CA ASN A 59 -10.66 26.17 5.33
C ASN A 59 -10.76 24.65 5.50
N ALA A 60 -10.88 24.19 6.76
CA ALA A 60 -10.98 22.77 7.07
C ALA A 60 -12.26 22.15 6.51
N GLU A 61 -13.42 22.77 6.73
CA GLU A 61 -14.71 22.27 6.23
C GLU A 61 -14.78 22.31 4.70
N ALA A 62 -14.29 23.37 4.06
CA ALA A 62 -14.16 23.42 2.60
C ALA A 62 -13.32 22.26 2.06
N LEU A 63 -12.18 21.96 2.70
CA LEU A 63 -11.33 20.85 2.29
C LEU A 63 -11.99 19.48 2.50
N ILE A 64 -12.67 19.27 3.63
CA ILE A 64 -13.40 18.02 3.90
C ILE A 64 -14.42 17.74 2.80
N HIS A 65 -15.18 18.75 2.38
CA HIS A 65 -16.15 18.58 1.32
C HIS A 65 -15.52 18.40 -0.06
N LEU A 66 -14.42 19.09 -0.38
CA LEU A 66 -13.65 18.84 -1.61
C LEU A 66 -13.09 17.42 -1.68
N TRP A 67 -12.62 16.88 -0.56
CA TRP A 67 -12.01 15.55 -0.52
C TRP A 67 -13.01 14.42 -0.57
N TYR A 68 -14.18 14.58 0.03
CA TYR A 68 -15.08 13.46 0.29
C TYR A 68 -16.49 13.70 -0.23
N SER A 69 -17.00 14.91 -0.16
CA SER A 69 -18.44 15.11 -0.44
C SER A 69 -18.71 15.23 -1.94
N ALA A 70 -19.80 14.60 -2.38
CA ALA A 70 -20.31 14.71 -3.75
C ALA A 70 -20.77 16.13 -4.09
N LYS A 71 -21.20 16.88 -3.07
CA LYS A 71 -21.61 18.27 -3.20
C LYS A 71 -21.04 19.08 -2.05
N LEU A 72 -21.01 20.40 -2.23
CA LEU A 72 -20.66 21.37 -1.21
C LEU A 72 -21.60 22.58 -1.31
N PRO A 73 -21.73 23.38 -0.23
CA PRO A 73 -22.48 24.61 -0.30
C PRO A 73 -21.79 25.63 -1.19
N LEU A 74 -22.58 26.38 -1.98
CA LEU A 74 -22.06 27.46 -2.81
C LEU A 74 -21.21 28.48 -2.01
N ALA A 75 -21.54 28.70 -0.74
CA ALA A 75 -20.75 29.55 0.14
C ALA A 75 -19.33 29.01 0.39
N LEU A 76 -19.16 27.69 0.57
CA LEU A 76 -17.84 27.08 0.70
C LEU A 76 -17.08 27.12 -0.62
N TRP A 77 -17.77 26.95 -1.76
CA TRP A 77 -17.13 27.10 -3.06
C TRP A 77 -16.60 28.52 -3.28
N ARG A 78 -17.41 29.54 -2.99
CA ARG A 78 -16.97 30.95 -3.06
C ARG A 78 -15.77 31.22 -2.15
N HIS A 79 -15.75 30.62 -0.96
CA HIS A 79 -14.59 30.69 -0.06
C HIS A 79 -13.33 30.10 -0.71
N ILE A 80 -13.44 28.92 -1.31
CA ILE A 80 -12.32 28.30 -2.06
C ILE A 80 -11.84 29.24 -3.17
N GLU A 81 -12.73 29.79 -3.98
CA GLU A 81 -12.37 30.74 -5.05
C GLU A 81 -11.60 31.96 -4.51
N VAL A 82 -12.03 32.52 -3.37
CA VAL A 82 -11.37 33.66 -2.72
C VAL A 82 -9.96 33.28 -2.26
N VAL A 83 -9.79 32.11 -1.63
CA VAL A 83 -8.46 31.61 -1.21
C VAL A 83 -7.56 31.40 -2.42
N MET A 84 -8.07 30.78 -3.49
CA MET A 84 -7.28 30.46 -4.68
C MET A 84 -6.83 31.70 -5.46
N LYS A 85 -7.69 32.72 -5.58
CA LYS A 85 -7.37 34.01 -6.26
C LYS A 85 -6.19 34.75 -5.64
N ARG A 86 -5.88 34.49 -4.37
CA ARG A 86 -4.71 35.06 -3.70
C ARG A 86 -3.39 34.53 -4.26
N TYR A 87 -3.38 33.27 -4.67
CA TYR A 87 -2.19 32.63 -5.21
C TYR A 87 -2.05 32.86 -6.72
N TYR A 88 -3.18 33.01 -7.41
CA TYR A 88 -3.22 33.22 -8.86
C TYR A 88 -4.32 34.22 -9.20
N TYR A 89 -3.94 35.41 -9.66
CA TYR A 89 -4.92 36.41 -10.13
C TYR A 89 -5.64 35.91 -11.38
N ASP A 90 -4.88 35.40 -12.36
CA ASP A 90 -5.38 34.58 -13.46
C ASP A 90 -4.52 33.33 -13.62
N PHE A 91 -5.07 32.19 -13.24
CA PHE A 91 -4.38 30.91 -13.27
C PHE A 91 -3.93 30.51 -14.68
N ASP A 92 -4.76 30.74 -15.69
CA ASP A 92 -4.46 30.36 -17.07
C ASP A 92 -3.32 31.21 -17.62
N GLU A 93 -3.36 32.52 -17.39
CA GLU A 93 -2.27 33.42 -17.78
C GLU A 93 -0.96 33.04 -17.09
N CYS A 94 -0.99 32.73 -15.78
CA CYS A 94 0.18 32.26 -15.06
C CYS A 94 0.77 30.99 -15.69
N PHE A 95 -0.07 30.04 -16.10
CA PHE A 95 0.37 28.81 -16.76
C PHE A 95 0.92 29.08 -18.17
N GLU A 96 0.25 29.87 -19.00
CA GLU A 96 0.73 30.22 -20.35
C GLU A 96 2.06 30.97 -20.32
N ASN A 97 2.27 31.84 -19.32
CA ASN A 97 3.56 32.50 -19.11
C ASN A 97 4.65 31.48 -18.79
N ALA A 98 4.42 30.61 -17.81
CA ALA A 98 5.37 29.57 -17.42
C ALA A 98 5.72 28.64 -18.59
N LYS A 99 4.72 28.28 -19.41
CA LYS A 99 4.89 27.47 -20.61
C LYS A 99 5.76 28.17 -21.65
N ARG A 100 5.50 29.43 -21.97
CA ARG A 100 6.31 30.21 -22.94
C ARG A 100 7.76 30.37 -22.50
N ASP A 101 7.98 30.66 -21.23
CA ASP A 101 9.33 30.84 -20.69
C ASP A 101 10.17 29.55 -20.81
N GLN A 102 9.55 28.39 -20.55
CA GLN A 102 10.22 27.08 -20.57
C GLN A 102 10.31 26.45 -21.97
N GLN A 103 9.37 26.73 -22.87
CA GLN A 103 9.45 26.26 -24.26
C GLN A 103 10.71 26.76 -24.99
N SER A 104 11.27 27.90 -24.58
CA SER A 104 12.51 28.43 -25.13
C SER A 104 13.78 27.63 -24.75
N VAL A 105 13.68 26.72 -23.78
CA VAL A 105 14.81 25.99 -23.15
C VAL A 105 14.86 24.52 -23.57
N CYS A 106 13.75 23.91 -24.00
CA CYS A 106 13.57 22.46 -24.09
C CYS A 106 13.47 21.90 -25.52
N ASP A 107 13.99 22.58 -26.55
CA ASP A 107 13.97 22.06 -27.92
C ASP A 107 15.18 21.13 -28.18
N ASP A 108 15.20 19.99 -27.49
CA ASP A 108 16.20 18.92 -27.64
C ASP A 108 15.73 17.77 -28.56
N GLY A 109 14.58 17.92 -29.21
CA GLY A 109 14.12 17.06 -30.31
C GLY A 109 13.67 15.65 -29.89
N VAL A 110 13.51 15.38 -28.59
CA VAL A 110 13.04 14.09 -28.08
C VAL A 110 11.56 14.21 -27.70
N GLY A 111 10.68 13.48 -28.41
CA GLY A 111 9.22 13.58 -28.32
C GLY A 111 8.56 13.06 -27.03
N TYR A 112 9.16 13.26 -25.86
CA TYR A 112 8.53 12.97 -24.58
C TYR A 112 7.61 14.11 -24.14
N ASP A 113 6.54 13.75 -23.44
CA ASP A 113 5.61 14.71 -22.84
C ASP A 113 6.36 15.57 -21.81
N VAL A 114 6.35 16.90 -21.97
CA VAL A 114 7.14 17.82 -21.13
C VAL A 114 6.33 18.29 -19.94
N THR A 115 6.96 18.31 -18.77
CA THR A 115 6.37 18.92 -17.56
C THR A 115 6.74 20.39 -17.48
N TYR A 116 5.78 21.22 -17.07
CA TYR A 116 5.96 22.66 -16.89
C TYR A 116 6.02 23.00 -15.41
N GLN A 117 7.06 23.73 -15.03
CA GLN A 117 7.26 24.18 -13.66
C GLN A 117 6.57 25.51 -13.40
N MET A 118 5.81 25.60 -12.32
CA MET A 118 5.35 26.86 -11.74
C MET A 118 5.85 26.97 -10.31
N SER A 119 6.20 28.18 -9.88
CA SER A 119 6.63 28.44 -8.50
C SER A 119 5.86 29.63 -7.94
N TRP A 120 5.34 29.49 -6.73
CA TRP A 120 4.53 30.51 -6.08
C TRP A 120 4.64 30.43 -4.56
N GLY A 121 3.91 31.30 -3.87
CA GLY A 121 3.99 31.45 -2.42
C GLY A 121 5.03 32.48 -1.98
N GLY A 122 5.28 32.54 -0.68
CA GLY A 122 6.11 33.57 -0.07
C GLY A 122 6.24 33.42 1.43
N GLY A 123 7.21 34.12 2.02
CA GLY A 123 7.49 34.02 3.45
C GLY A 123 7.93 32.61 3.86
N GLN A 124 7.20 32.02 4.81
CA GLN A 124 7.53 30.72 5.39
C GLN A 124 7.11 29.52 4.53
N VAL A 125 6.19 29.69 3.57
CA VAL A 125 5.69 28.60 2.73
C VAL A 125 5.94 28.90 1.26
N LYS A 126 6.65 28.00 0.59
CA LYS A 126 6.96 28.09 -0.84
C LYS A 126 6.44 26.85 -1.56
N TYR A 127 5.97 27.04 -2.79
CA TYR A 127 5.38 25.99 -3.60
C TYR A 127 6.08 25.89 -4.94
N VAL A 128 6.27 24.67 -5.40
CA VAL A 128 6.73 24.35 -6.75
C VAL A 128 5.83 23.25 -7.30
N GLY A 129 5.15 23.51 -8.41
CA GLY A 129 4.43 22.48 -9.14
C GLY A 129 5.22 22.15 -10.40
N ASN A 130 5.44 20.87 -10.68
CA ASN A 130 6.05 20.40 -11.91
C ASN A 130 5.15 19.30 -12.50
N LEU A 131 4.23 19.73 -13.36
CA LEU A 131 3.12 18.92 -13.87
C LEU A 131 3.05 19.00 -15.40
N PHE A 132 2.46 17.98 -16.03
CA PHE A 132 2.19 18.02 -17.47
C PHE A 132 1.13 19.06 -17.81
N GLU A 133 1.07 19.51 -19.06
CA GLU A 133 0.06 20.48 -19.51
C GLU A 133 -1.37 19.99 -19.20
N HIS A 134 -1.69 18.74 -19.49
CA HIS A 134 -3.03 18.19 -19.23
C HIS A 134 -3.41 18.23 -17.74
N GLN A 135 -2.44 18.13 -16.82
CA GLN A 135 -2.66 18.25 -15.38
C GLN A 135 -2.88 19.70 -14.94
N TRP A 136 -2.14 20.65 -15.50
CA TRP A 136 -2.40 22.08 -15.26
C TRP A 136 -3.77 22.51 -15.79
N ARG A 137 -4.15 22.05 -16.99
CA ARG A 137 -5.47 22.30 -17.59
C ARG A 137 -6.59 21.70 -16.74
N LEU A 138 -6.38 20.52 -16.18
CA LEU A 138 -7.32 19.89 -15.25
C LEU A 138 -7.56 20.78 -14.02
N ILE A 139 -6.50 21.29 -13.38
CA ILE A 139 -6.62 22.19 -12.23
C ILE A 139 -7.40 23.45 -12.61
N SER A 140 -7.11 24.03 -13.79
CA SER A 140 -7.87 25.18 -14.31
C SER A 140 -9.35 24.87 -14.49
N LYS A 141 -9.69 23.73 -15.11
CA LYS A 141 -11.08 23.27 -15.29
C LYS A 141 -11.81 23.10 -13.97
N VAL A 142 -11.14 22.59 -12.93
CA VAL A 142 -11.72 22.47 -11.59
C VAL A 142 -11.93 23.85 -10.95
N LEU A 143 -11.00 24.79 -11.12
CA LEU A 143 -11.13 26.17 -10.60
C LEU A 143 -12.22 26.98 -11.31
N LYS A 144 -12.44 26.75 -12.60
CA LYS A 144 -13.40 27.44 -13.45
C LYS A 144 -14.34 26.40 -14.10
N PRO A 145 -15.24 25.75 -13.33
CA PRO A 145 -16.11 24.72 -13.88
C PRO A 145 -17.09 25.34 -14.88
N THR A 146 -16.87 25.11 -16.18
CA THR A 146 -17.74 25.61 -17.26
C THR A 146 -18.87 24.65 -17.59
N GLU A 147 -18.66 23.35 -17.34
CA GLU A 147 -19.62 22.28 -17.58
C GLU A 147 -19.67 21.38 -16.33
N GLN A 148 -20.88 21.06 -15.89
CA GLN A 148 -21.11 20.16 -14.76
C GLN A 148 -22.13 19.11 -15.13
N MET A 149 -21.96 17.90 -14.58
CA MET A 149 -22.98 16.87 -14.67
C MET A 149 -24.28 17.34 -14.01
N SER A 150 -25.41 16.92 -14.58
CA SER A 150 -26.71 17.09 -13.92
C SER A 150 -26.77 16.29 -12.61
N THR A 151 -27.71 16.63 -11.72
CA THR A 151 -27.91 15.87 -10.48
C THR A 151 -28.23 14.40 -10.75
N ASP A 152 -29.01 14.10 -11.79
CA ASP A 152 -29.37 12.73 -12.15
C ASP A 152 -28.16 11.96 -12.69
N GLN A 153 -27.35 12.59 -13.54
CA GLN A 153 -26.10 11.99 -14.02
C GLN A 153 -25.17 11.70 -12.84
N ALA A 154 -24.94 12.68 -11.97
CA ALA A 154 -24.10 12.52 -10.79
C ALA A 154 -24.58 11.37 -9.88
N ALA A 155 -25.89 11.21 -9.69
CA ALA A 155 -26.47 10.11 -8.93
C ALA A 155 -26.21 8.75 -9.61
N ILE A 156 -26.41 8.65 -10.92
CA ILE A 156 -26.18 7.42 -11.70
C ILE A 156 -24.71 7.00 -11.62
N VAL A 157 -23.77 7.91 -11.88
CA VAL A 157 -22.35 7.55 -11.91
C VAL A 157 -21.85 7.10 -10.54
N ARG A 158 -22.35 7.69 -9.45
CA ARG A 158 -22.06 7.23 -8.08
C ARG A 158 -22.59 5.82 -7.80
N VAL A 159 -23.80 5.49 -8.26
CA VAL A 159 -24.34 4.12 -8.13
C VAL A 159 -23.46 3.13 -8.88
N LEU A 160 -23.08 3.45 -10.12
CA LEU A 160 -22.21 2.60 -10.94
C LEU A 160 -20.81 2.43 -10.30
N ASP A 161 -20.23 3.49 -9.74
CA ASP A 161 -18.96 3.37 -9.03
C ASP A 161 -19.10 2.58 -7.73
N ALA A 162 -20.20 2.73 -6.98
CA ALA A 162 -20.44 1.94 -5.78
C ALA A 162 -20.56 0.44 -6.09
N GLU A 163 -21.24 0.07 -7.18
CA GLU A 163 -21.36 -1.31 -7.63
C GLU A 163 -20.01 -1.92 -8.05
N LYS A 164 -19.13 -1.11 -8.63
CA LYS A 164 -17.81 -1.55 -9.09
C LYS A 164 -16.75 -1.57 -7.99
N SER A 165 -16.81 -0.62 -7.07
CA SER A 165 -15.68 -0.24 -6.22
C SER A 165 -15.96 -0.44 -4.72
N CYS A 166 -17.20 -0.73 -4.31
CA CYS A 166 -17.58 -0.89 -2.90
C CYS A 166 -18.14 -2.29 -2.60
N GLU A 167 -17.99 -2.74 -1.36
CA GLU A 167 -18.67 -3.95 -0.87
C GLU A 167 -20.20 -3.81 -1.00
N PRO A 168 -20.94 -4.85 -1.42
CA PRO A 168 -22.40 -4.81 -1.47
C PRO A 168 -22.99 -4.45 -0.10
N LEU A 169 -23.96 -3.52 -0.08
CA LEU A 169 -24.52 -2.97 1.16
C LEU A 169 -25.10 -4.06 2.07
N LYS A 170 -25.72 -5.11 1.49
CA LYS A 170 -26.25 -6.24 2.26
C LYS A 170 -25.16 -7.00 3.02
N VAL A 171 -23.97 -7.15 2.42
CA VAL A 171 -22.81 -7.82 3.01
C VAL A 171 -22.18 -6.93 4.09
N ALA A 172 -22.04 -5.63 3.82
CA ALA A 172 -21.57 -4.68 4.83
C ALA A 172 -22.52 -4.60 6.04
N ALA A 173 -23.84 -4.54 5.79
CA ALA A 173 -24.86 -4.43 6.83
C ALA A 173 -24.92 -5.67 7.73
N SER A 174 -24.62 -6.86 7.21
CA SER A 174 -24.66 -8.12 7.99
C SER A 174 -23.55 -8.24 9.03
N ARG A 175 -22.67 -7.25 9.16
CA ARG A 175 -21.61 -7.21 10.17
C ARG A 175 -21.55 -5.89 10.95
N MET A 176 -22.39 -4.93 10.60
CA MET A 176 -22.41 -3.57 11.17
C MET A 176 -23.56 -3.42 12.17
N THR A 177 -23.38 -2.55 13.16
CA THR A 177 -24.49 -2.14 14.03
C THR A 177 -25.55 -1.38 13.24
N PRO A 178 -26.82 -1.34 13.68
CA PRO A 178 -27.88 -0.60 12.97
C PRO A 178 -27.54 0.87 12.71
N SER A 179 -26.91 1.56 13.66
CA SER A 179 -26.49 2.95 13.50
C SER A 179 -25.38 3.12 12.46
N ARG A 180 -24.41 2.20 12.42
CA ARG A 180 -23.35 2.20 11.42
C ARG A 180 -23.91 1.95 10.01
N THR A 181 -24.82 0.99 9.87
CA THR A 181 -25.52 0.69 8.62
C THR A 181 -26.34 1.88 8.14
N ALA A 182 -27.09 2.55 9.02
CA ALA A 182 -27.85 3.75 8.67
C ALA A 182 -26.95 4.87 8.15
N GLY A 183 -25.81 5.11 8.78
CA GLY A 183 -24.81 6.07 8.29
C GLY A 183 -24.27 5.71 6.91
N LEU A 184 -23.93 4.43 6.68
CA LEU A 184 -23.46 3.96 5.38
C LEU A 184 -24.51 4.11 4.28
N MET A 185 -25.75 3.78 4.58
CA MET A 185 -26.87 3.98 3.67
C MET A 185 -26.98 5.46 3.28
N LYS A 186 -26.98 6.36 4.27
CA LYS A 186 -27.03 7.81 4.03
C LYS A 186 -25.88 8.28 3.13
N TRP A 187 -24.64 7.91 3.44
CA TRP A 187 -23.47 8.20 2.62
C TRP A 187 -23.61 7.71 1.18
N ARG A 188 -24.04 6.46 0.97
CA ARG A 188 -24.25 5.93 -0.39
C ARG A 188 -25.34 6.69 -1.13
N THR A 189 -26.39 7.13 -0.43
CA THR A 189 -27.47 7.92 -1.02
C THR A 189 -27.03 9.33 -1.39
N ASP A 190 -26.57 10.15 -0.44
CA ASP A 190 -26.32 11.58 -0.67
C ASP A 190 -24.86 11.92 -1.02
N GLY A 191 -23.91 11.08 -0.60
CA GLY A 191 -22.48 11.29 -0.82
C GLY A 191 -21.90 12.42 0.01
N LEU A 192 -22.53 12.79 1.13
CA LEU A 192 -22.10 13.89 1.97
C LEU A 192 -21.41 13.36 3.22
N LEU A 193 -20.18 13.83 3.47
CA LEU A 193 -19.50 13.57 4.74
C LEU A 193 -19.99 14.59 5.76
N LEU A 194 -21.06 14.25 6.47
CA LEU A 194 -21.73 15.11 7.45
C LEU A 194 -22.20 14.30 8.66
N PRO A 195 -22.44 14.96 9.81
CA PRO A 195 -23.24 14.37 10.88
C PRO A 195 -24.62 13.91 10.37
N PHE A 196 -25.11 12.79 10.89
CA PHE A 196 -26.29 12.08 10.36
C PHE A 196 -27.55 12.96 10.26
N GLY A 197 -27.74 13.89 11.20
CA GLY A 197 -28.89 14.79 11.25
C GLY A 197 -28.65 16.17 10.61
N HIS A 198 -27.50 16.40 9.96
CA HIS A 198 -27.18 17.71 9.42
C HIS A 198 -28.08 18.06 8.21
N PRO A 199 -28.61 19.28 8.10
CA PRO A 199 -29.37 19.72 6.94
C PRO A 199 -28.55 19.63 5.64
N THR A 200 -29.18 19.19 4.55
CA THR A 200 -28.53 19.00 3.25
C THR A 200 -29.00 19.98 2.19
N ASP A 201 -30.01 20.81 2.47
CA ASP A 201 -30.66 21.69 1.48
C ASP A 201 -29.69 22.72 0.88
N GLY A 202 -28.65 23.09 1.62
CA GLY A 202 -27.60 24.01 1.17
C GLY A 202 -26.48 23.36 0.36
N PHE A 203 -26.49 22.04 0.13
CA PHE A 203 -25.45 21.32 -0.61
C PHE A 203 -25.86 21.16 -2.08
N ASP A 204 -25.83 22.27 -2.81
CA ASP A 204 -26.36 22.41 -4.16
C ASP A 204 -25.30 22.39 -5.26
N MET A 205 -24.03 22.65 -4.92
CA MET A 205 -22.94 22.71 -5.88
C MET A 205 -22.25 21.34 -6.01
N PRO A 206 -22.28 20.69 -7.19
CA PRO A 206 -21.53 19.45 -7.44
C PRO A 206 -20.03 19.66 -7.25
N ASN A 207 -19.37 18.73 -6.56
CA ASN A 207 -17.93 18.80 -6.35
C ASN A 207 -17.19 18.71 -7.70
N PRO A 208 -16.46 19.77 -8.13
CA PRO A 208 -15.85 19.82 -9.46
C PRO A 208 -14.64 18.89 -9.60
N ILE A 209 -14.08 18.38 -8.49
CA ILE A 209 -13.06 17.32 -8.54
C ILE A 209 -13.69 15.99 -8.97
N PHE A 210 -14.95 15.75 -8.58
CA PHE A 210 -15.64 14.49 -8.85
C PHE A 210 -16.49 14.53 -10.12
N PHE A 211 -17.15 15.66 -10.39
CA PHE A 211 -18.15 15.77 -11.44
C PHE A 211 -17.69 16.74 -12.53
N GLN A 212 -16.96 16.21 -13.50
CA GLN A 212 -16.55 16.97 -14.69
C GLN A 212 -17.56 16.78 -15.83
N GLY A 213 -17.75 17.81 -16.65
CA GLY A 213 -18.74 17.81 -17.75
C GLY A 213 -18.56 16.74 -18.85
N ASP A 214 -17.43 16.04 -18.86
CA ASP A 214 -17.12 14.96 -19.81
C ASP A 214 -17.62 13.57 -19.36
N GLY A 215 -18.37 13.51 -18.25
CA GLY A 215 -18.85 12.25 -17.68
C GLY A 215 -17.78 11.49 -16.89
N CYS A 216 -16.60 12.06 -16.67
CA CYS A 216 -15.58 11.46 -15.83
C CYS A 216 -15.97 11.53 -14.35
N TYR A 217 -15.82 10.41 -13.65
CA TYR A 217 -15.93 10.29 -12.20
C TYR A 217 -14.71 9.51 -11.68
N PRO A 218 -14.01 9.97 -10.63
CA PRO A 218 -12.82 9.27 -10.16
C PRO A 218 -13.19 7.86 -9.66
N HIS A 219 -12.48 6.86 -10.17
CA HIS A 219 -12.69 5.48 -9.77
C HIS A 219 -12.53 5.31 -8.25
N GLY A 220 -13.52 4.70 -7.61
CA GLY A 220 -13.51 4.48 -6.16
C GLY A 220 -13.84 5.72 -5.32
N ALA A 221 -14.26 6.85 -5.91
CA ALA A 221 -14.64 8.04 -5.12
C ALA A 221 -15.90 7.81 -4.27
N THR A 222 -16.69 6.77 -4.51
CA THR A 222 -17.82 6.38 -3.65
C THR A 222 -17.39 5.51 -2.46
N ALA A 223 -16.13 5.05 -2.43
CA ALA A 223 -15.59 4.32 -1.30
C ALA A 223 -15.70 5.14 -0.01
N GLU A 224 -15.88 4.45 1.12
CA GLU A 224 -16.15 5.14 2.37
C GLU A 224 -14.94 5.94 2.85
N PRO A 225 -15.11 7.22 3.25
CA PRO A 225 -14.00 8.08 3.64
C PRO A 225 -13.33 7.62 4.94
N ILE A 226 -14.04 6.82 5.76
CA ILE A 226 -13.47 6.22 6.98
C ILE A 226 -12.24 5.37 6.69
N ALA A 227 -12.10 4.86 5.46
CA ALA A 227 -10.97 4.06 5.02
C ALA A 227 -9.66 4.83 4.98
N GLU A 228 -9.74 6.15 4.82
CA GLU A 228 -8.59 7.02 4.77
C GLU A 228 -8.15 7.49 6.17
N TRP A 229 -8.78 7.08 7.27
CA TRP A 229 -8.46 7.61 8.61
C TRP A 229 -8.37 6.49 9.67
N PRO A 230 -7.53 6.69 10.71
CA PRO A 230 -7.31 5.72 11.78
C PRO A 230 -8.61 5.46 12.55
N MET A 231 -8.89 4.20 12.85
CA MET A 231 -10.13 3.78 13.54
C MET A 231 -10.34 4.51 14.88
N GLU A 232 -9.26 5.00 15.48
CA GLU A 232 -9.21 5.81 16.69
C GLU A 232 -10.08 7.08 16.62
N PHE A 233 -10.45 7.58 15.42
CA PHE A 233 -11.43 8.67 15.34
C PHE A 233 -12.80 8.28 15.91
N LEU A 234 -13.13 6.99 16.02
CA LEU A 234 -14.38 6.52 16.65
C LEU A 234 -14.46 6.88 18.14
N ASP A 235 -13.32 7.15 18.78
CA ASP A 235 -13.26 7.61 20.17
C ASP A 235 -13.37 9.13 20.30
N PHE A 236 -13.37 9.86 19.18
CA PHE A 236 -13.52 11.31 19.15
C PHE A 236 -14.87 11.71 19.73
N GLN A 237 -14.81 12.45 20.83
CA GLN A 237 -16.00 12.92 21.56
C GLN A 237 -16.44 14.25 20.96
N ALA A 238 -17.22 14.20 19.88
CA ALA A 238 -17.78 15.40 19.27
C ALA A 238 -19.23 15.21 18.84
N GLY A 239 -20.05 16.19 19.21
CA GLY A 239 -21.47 16.22 18.90
C GLY A 239 -22.36 15.45 19.89
N PRO A 240 -23.69 15.57 19.74
CA PRO A 240 -24.66 14.96 20.66
C PRO A 240 -24.89 13.46 20.40
N LEU A 241 -24.49 12.94 19.23
CA LEU A 241 -24.80 11.57 18.80
C LEU A 241 -23.58 10.64 18.91
N GLN A 242 -23.56 9.83 19.96
CA GLN A 242 -22.42 8.94 20.28
C GLN A 242 -22.16 7.83 19.24
N ASN A 243 -23.18 7.45 18.46
CA ASN A 243 -23.08 6.37 17.47
C ASN A 243 -22.97 6.89 16.02
N ASP A 244 -22.83 8.21 15.83
CA ASP A 244 -22.70 8.82 14.51
C ASP A 244 -21.25 8.76 14.01
N VAL A 245 -20.93 7.68 13.27
CA VAL A 245 -19.58 7.45 12.73
C VAL A 245 -19.13 8.53 11.75
N TYR A 246 -20.05 9.04 10.91
CA TYR A 246 -19.73 10.07 9.91
C TYR A 246 -19.60 11.45 10.56
N GLY A 247 -20.44 11.75 11.55
CA GLY A 247 -20.29 12.95 12.38
C GLY A 247 -18.98 12.94 13.17
N LYS A 248 -18.62 11.81 13.78
CA LYS A 248 -17.32 11.65 14.45
C LYS A 248 -16.15 11.88 13.50
N LEU A 249 -16.19 11.28 12.31
CA LEU A 249 -15.17 11.52 11.29
C LEU A 249 -15.12 13.00 10.92
N PHE A 250 -16.25 13.62 10.58
CA PHE A 250 -16.32 15.03 10.19
C PHE A 250 -15.66 15.94 11.22
N TYR A 251 -16.05 15.83 12.50
CA TYR A 251 -15.49 16.67 13.56
C TYR A 251 -14.02 16.34 13.86
N TYR A 252 -13.65 15.06 13.83
CA TYR A 252 -12.25 14.66 13.97
C TYR A 252 -11.37 15.28 12.88
N LEU A 253 -11.82 15.25 11.63
CA LEU A 253 -11.11 15.87 10.51
C LEU A 253 -11.02 17.37 10.68
N ARG A 254 -12.14 18.03 10.99
CA ARG A 254 -12.16 19.49 11.15
C ARG A 254 -11.14 19.94 12.19
N ASP A 255 -11.13 19.32 13.36
CA ASP A 255 -10.21 19.67 14.44
C ASP A 255 -8.75 19.29 14.11
N THR A 256 -8.54 18.18 13.40
CA THR A 256 -7.21 17.77 12.92
C THR A 256 -6.64 18.77 11.91
N LEU A 257 -7.45 19.21 10.96
CA LEU A 257 -7.07 20.17 9.91
C LEU A 257 -6.87 21.59 10.47
N VAL A 258 -7.69 22.01 11.45
CA VAL A 258 -7.48 23.26 12.19
C VAL A 258 -6.17 23.20 12.98
N ARG A 259 -5.90 22.11 13.70
CA ARG A 259 -4.61 21.92 14.38
C ARG A 259 -3.42 21.94 13.41
N PHE A 260 -3.56 21.32 12.24
CA PHE A 260 -2.51 21.34 11.22
C PHE A 260 -2.22 22.76 10.74
N GLN A 261 -3.27 23.55 10.51
CA GLN A 261 -3.13 24.98 10.19
C GLN A 261 -2.37 25.70 11.30
N GLU A 262 -2.75 25.55 12.57
CA GLU A 262 -2.04 26.22 13.67
C GLU A 262 -0.58 25.77 13.81
N GLU A 263 -0.32 24.47 13.82
CA GLU A 263 1.02 23.91 14.01
C GLU A 263 1.96 24.24 12.84
N SER A 264 1.43 24.40 11.62
CA SER A 264 2.28 24.76 10.47
C SER A 264 2.80 26.19 10.52
N LYS A 265 2.21 27.09 11.33
CA LYS A 265 2.66 28.50 11.45
C LYS A 265 4.08 28.65 12.01
N ARG A 266 4.58 27.64 12.73
CA ARG A 266 5.92 27.68 13.34
C ARG A 266 7.04 27.19 12.42
N LEU A 267 6.70 26.66 11.24
CA LEU A 267 7.61 25.92 10.38
C LEU A 267 7.88 26.68 9.08
N SER A 268 9.09 26.51 8.55
CA SER A 268 9.36 26.85 7.15
C SER A 268 9.14 25.61 6.29
N ILE A 269 8.33 25.74 5.25
CA ILE A 269 7.86 24.60 4.44
C ILE A 269 8.05 24.91 2.96
N MET A 270 8.66 23.98 2.25
CA MET A 270 8.74 23.95 0.79
C MET A 270 7.97 22.72 0.31
N VAL A 271 6.95 22.92 -0.51
CA VAL A 271 6.13 21.84 -1.07
C VAL A 271 6.34 21.78 -2.58
N GLY A 272 6.86 20.66 -3.04
CA GLY A 272 6.88 20.23 -4.42
C GLY A 272 5.65 19.37 -4.72
N LEU A 273 4.94 19.65 -5.80
CA LEU A 273 3.86 18.83 -6.33
C LEU A 273 4.21 18.34 -7.73
N THR A 274 4.34 17.03 -7.89
CA THR A 274 4.53 16.34 -9.16
C THR A 274 3.43 15.31 -9.35
N SER A 275 3.28 14.76 -10.55
CA SER A 275 2.37 13.64 -10.78
C SER A 275 2.88 12.82 -11.96
N VAL A 276 3.93 12.05 -11.70
CA VAL A 276 4.59 11.18 -12.67
C VAL A 276 4.50 9.73 -12.23
N GLY A 277 4.39 8.81 -13.20
CA GLY A 277 4.45 7.38 -12.93
C GLY A 277 5.79 6.98 -12.29
N MET A 278 5.80 5.83 -11.61
CA MET A 278 7.04 5.27 -11.01
C MET A 278 8.19 5.17 -12.04
N PRO A 279 7.99 4.64 -13.27
CA PRO A 279 9.06 4.61 -14.28
C PRO A 279 9.65 5.98 -14.62
N MET A 280 8.80 7.00 -14.76
CA MET A 280 9.24 8.39 -15.04
C MET A 280 10.05 8.99 -13.89
N SER A 281 9.86 8.49 -12.66
CA SER A 281 10.68 8.90 -11.51
C SER A 281 12.12 8.37 -11.59
N LEU A 282 12.35 7.30 -12.36
CA LEU A 282 13.67 6.72 -12.63
C LEU A 282 14.31 7.25 -13.93
N HIS A 283 13.51 7.72 -14.90
CA HIS A 283 14.03 8.31 -16.14
C HIS A 283 14.78 9.63 -15.92
N ARG A 284 14.40 10.38 -14.87
CA ARG A 284 15.21 11.48 -14.38
C ARG A 284 16.34 10.85 -13.58
N ALA A 285 17.57 10.87 -14.10
CA ALA A 285 18.76 10.55 -13.31
C ALA A 285 18.61 11.28 -11.95
N PRO A 286 18.88 10.62 -10.80
CA PRO A 286 18.52 11.19 -9.52
C PRO A 286 19.10 12.60 -9.44
N GLU A 287 18.21 13.60 -9.45
CA GLU A 287 18.62 14.89 -8.91
C GLU A 287 19.18 14.59 -7.52
N PRO A 288 20.26 15.24 -7.07
CA PRO A 288 20.97 14.91 -5.83
C PRO A 288 20.15 15.14 -4.54
N VAL A 289 18.82 15.18 -4.64
CA VAL A 289 17.87 15.33 -3.56
C VAL A 289 17.77 14.01 -2.80
N MET A 290 18.40 14.02 -1.63
CA MET A 290 18.29 12.96 -0.63
C MET A 290 17.18 13.27 0.37
N TYR A 291 16.37 12.27 0.70
CA TYR A 291 15.24 12.38 1.61
C TYR A 291 15.51 11.67 2.95
N ASP A 292 15.07 12.28 4.05
CA ASP A 292 15.03 11.63 5.37
C ASP A 292 13.90 10.60 5.50
N ARG A 293 12.88 10.70 4.64
CA ARG A 293 11.77 9.76 4.62
C ARG A 293 11.18 9.67 3.24
N ILE A 294 10.98 8.44 2.78
CA ILE A 294 10.27 8.11 1.56
C ILE A 294 9.03 7.31 1.95
N HIS A 295 7.86 7.66 1.42
CA HIS A 295 6.62 6.96 1.69
C HIS A 295 6.02 6.47 0.38
N MET A 296 6.06 5.15 0.17
CA MET A 296 5.53 4.47 -1.01
C MET A 296 4.11 3.94 -0.80
N GLY A 297 3.72 3.68 0.45
CA GLY A 297 2.36 3.22 0.77
C GLY A 297 2.02 1.90 0.08
N ASP A 298 0.84 1.83 -0.53
CA ASP A 298 0.29 0.66 -1.22
C ASP A 298 0.98 0.35 -2.56
N LEU A 299 1.85 1.23 -3.06
CA LEU A 299 2.62 0.99 -4.29
C LEU A 299 3.56 -0.20 -4.21
N TRP A 300 3.85 -0.67 -2.99
CA TRP A 300 4.61 -1.90 -2.77
C TRP A 300 3.95 -3.12 -3.38
N ASP A 301 2.62 -3.24 -3.31
CA ASP A 301 1.89 -4.38 -3.86
C ASP A 301 1.90 -4.42 -5.40
N PHE A 302 2.31 -3.33 -6.05
CA PHE A 302 2.35 -3.23 -7.51
C PHE A 302 3.76 -3.36 -8.07
N ASN A 303 4.76 -2.70 -7.46
CA ASN A 303 6.11 -2.60 -8.02
C ASN A 303 7.22 -2.58 -6.94
N PRO A 304 7.36 -3.62 -6.10
CA PRO A 304 8.30 -3.63 -4.96
C PRO A 304 9.75 -3.35 -5.38
N ALA A 305 10.22 -3.94 -6.48
CA ALA A 305 11.57 -3.69 -7.00
C ALA A 305 11.79 -2.21 -7.36
N CYS A 306 10.86 -1.59 -8.11
CA CYS A 306 10.94 -0.18 -8.47
C CYS A 306 10.92 0.74 -7.23
N ASN A 307 10.12 0.40 -6.20
CA ASN A 307 10.11 1.14 -4.94
C ASN A 307 11.49 1.14 -4.27
N LEU A 308 12.15 -0.02 -4.22
CA LEU A 308 13.48 -0.13 -3.65
C LEU A 308 14.55 0.56 -4.52
N THR A 309 14.48 0.48 -5.85
CA THR A 309 15.42 1.19 -6.74
C THR A 309 15.36 2.71 -6.55
N ILE A 310 14.15 3.29 -6.45
CA ILE A 310 13.98 4.72 -6.15
C ILE A 310 14.54 5.05 -4.75
N ALA A 311 14.22 4.23 -3.75
CA ALA A 311 14.71 4.47 -2.39
C ALA A 311 16.23 4.35 -2.28
N ALA A 312 16.85 3.41 -2.99
CA ALA A 312 18.30 3.27 -3.06
C ALA A 312 18.94 4.55 -3.61
N GLY A 313 18.36 5.17 -4.65
CA GLY A 313 18.88 6.41 -5.23
C GLY A 313 18.65 7.67 -4.39
N ASN A 314 17.54 7.74 -3.63
CA ASN A 314 17.09 9.00 -3.01
C ASN A 314 16.94 8.99 -1.49
N LEU A 315 17.12 7.86 -0.78
CA LEU A 315 17.06 7.82 0.68
C LEU A 315 18.43 8.16 1.28
N ARG A 316 18.47 9.03 2.30
CA ARG A 316 19.72 9.32 3.01
C ARG A 316 20.33 8.05 3.59
N HIS A 317 21.66 7.94 3.44
CA HIS A 317 22.45 6.89 4.06
C HIS A 317 22.36 6.96 5.60
N GLN A 318 22.40 5.82 6.28
CA GLN A 318 22.30 5.75 7.75
C GLN A 318 23.37 6.58 8.48
N ASP A 319 24.55 6.73 7.90
CA ASP A 319 25.64 7.54 8.46
C ASP A 319 25.34 9.04 8.44
N GLN A 320 24.49 9.48 7.50
CA GLN A 320 24.04 10.87 7.42
C GLN A 320 22.82 11.12 8.30
N ASN A 321 21.90 10.15 8.34
CA ASN A 321 20.73 10.19 9.21
C ASN A 321 20.32 8.75 9.60
N PRO A 322 20.57 8.30 10.84
CA PRO A 322 20.25 6.94 11.27
C PRO A 322 18.74 6.68 11.37
N PHE A 323 17.91 7.73 11.28
CA PHE A 323 16.46 7.64 11.27
C PHE A 323 15.88 7.72 9.85
N ALA A 324 16.72 7.80 8.82
CA ALA A 324 16.24 7.81 7.45
C ALA A 324 15.54 6.48 7.11
N THR A 325 14.33 6.54 6.57
CA THR A 325 13.56 5.32 6.28
C THR A 325 12.62 5.44 5.08
N MET A 326 12.51 4.36 4.32
CA MET A 326 11.40 4.14 3.38
C MET A 326 10.27 3.41 4.09
N LEU A 327 9.03 3.86 3.91
CA LEU A 327 7.81 3.21 4.37
C LEU A 327 7.00 2.65 3.21
N ALA A 328 6.57 1.41 3.34
CA ALA A 328 5.70 0.72 2.40
C ALA A 328 4.61 -0.06 3.16
N MET A 329 3.53 -0.43 2.46
CA MET A 329 2.43 -1.20 3.00
C MET A 329 2.06 -2.32 2.01
N CYS A 330 1.91 -3.53 2.52
CA CYS A 330 1.61 -4.74 1.75
C CYS A 330 0.30 -5.38 2.23
N ARG A 331 -0.67 -5.50 1.32
CA ARG A 331 -1.90 -6.30 1.50
C ARG A 331 -1.78 -7.67 0.85
N LEU A 332 -0.95 -7.82 -0.19
CA LEU A 332 -0.81 -9.11 -0.87
C LEU A 332 -0.32 -10.23 0.06
N SER A 333 0.48 -9.88 1.07
CA SER A 333 0.95 -10.84 2.08
C SER A 333 -0.15 -11.43 2.97
N VAL A 334 -1.37 -10.86 2.93
CA VAL A 334 -2.55 -11.37 3.65
C VAL A 334 -3.67 -11.84 2.74
N THR A 335 -3.74 -11.35 1.50
CA THR A 335 -4.79 -11.73 0.53
C THR A 335 -4.37 -12.83 -0.42
N ASN A 336 -3.07 -13.03 -0.66
CA ASN A 336 -2.61 -14.06 -1.56
C ASN A 336 -2.57 -15.41 -0.84
N SER A 337 -3.16 -16.44 -1.44
CA SER A 337 -3.20 -17.78 -0.87
C SER A 337 -1.92 -18.53 -1.24
N ASP A 338 -1.08 -18.81 -0.25
CA ASP A 338 0.01 -19.77 -0.41
C ASP A 338 -0.55 -21.20 -0.40
N ALA A 339 -0.25 -21.98 -1.43
CA ALA A 339 -0.73 -23.36 -1.57
C ALA A 339 -0.35 -24.24 -0.36
N GLY A 340 0.82 -24.01 0.25
CA GLY A 340 1.24 -24.77 1.42
C GLY A 340 0.68 -24.25 2.75
N LEU A 341 -0.20 -23.24 2.76
CA LEU A 341 -1.01 -22.86 3.92
C LEU A 341 -2.48 -23.28 3.76
N GLN A 342 -2.83 -23.94 2.65
CA GLN A 342 -4.21 -24.28 2.33
C GLN A 342 -4.85 -25.22 3.36
N GLU A 343 -4.10 -26.20 3.86
CA GLU A 343 -4.57 -27.12 4.91
C GLU A 343 -4.92 -26.36 6.20
N GLU A 344 -4.11 -25.39 6.59
CA GLU A 344 -4.35 -24.56 7.78
C GLU A 344 -5.57 -23.66 7.58
N ILE A 345 -5.70 -23.03 6.41
CA ILE A 345 -6.89 -22.22 6.07
C ILE A 345 -8.16 -23.09 6.12
N CYS A 346 -8.10 -24.31 5.59
CA CYS A 346 -9.20 -25.28 5.68
C CYS A 346 -9.48 -25.65 7.14
N GLY A 347 -8.43 -25.88 7.95
CA GLY A 347 -8.47 -26.11 9.38
C GLY A 347 -9.23 -25.01 10.14
N GLU A 348 -8.88 -23.75 9.89
CA GLU A 348 -9.57 -22.59 10.45
C GLU A 348 -11.05 -22.53 10.02
N GLY A 349 -11.36 -23.01 8.81
CA GLY A 349 -12.73 -23.13 8.32
C GLY A 349 -13.63 -23.97 9.24
N TYR A 350 -13.10 -25.06 9.82
CA TYR A 350 -13.85 -25.91 10.76
C TYR A 350 -14.20 -25.20 12.07
N GLN A 351 -13.41 -24.20 12.50
CA GLN A 351 -13.71 -23.37 13.69
C GLN A 351 -14.91 -22.44 13.49
N THR A 352 -15.49 -22.41 12.29
CA THR A 352 -16.84 -21.86 12.08
C THR A 352 -17.88 -22.64 12.88
N PHE A 353 -17.70 -23.96 13.01
CA PHE A 353 -18.65 -24.89 13.63
C PHE A 353 -18.18 -25.42 14.99
N GLU A 354 -16.90 -25.26 15.32
CA GLU A 354 -16.29 -25.73 16.56
C GLU A 354 -15.74 -24.57 17.42
N PRO A 355 -15.62 -24.74 18.75
CA PRO A 355 -14.99 -23.76 19.63
C PRO A 355 -13.55 -23.45 19.22
N SER A 356 -13.19 -22.17 19.27
CA SER A 356 -11.84 -21.68 19.00
C SER A 356 -10.96 -21.64 20.26
N SER A 357 -11.55 -21.83 21.44
CA SER A 357 -10.90 -21.68 22.76
C SER A 357 -10.35 -20.26 22.98
N THR A 358 -11.10 -19.26 22.53
CA THR A 358 -10.81 -17.84 22.71
C THR A 358 -12.08 -17.12 23.13
N ILE A 359 -11.97 -15.86 23.57
CA ILE A 359 -13.13 -15.01 23.90
C ILE A 359 -14.10 -14.83 22.71
N LEU A 360 -13.67 -15.15 21.49
CA LEU A 360 -14.53 -15.14 20.31
C LEU A 360 -15.73 -16.08 20.47
N ASP A 361 -15.59 -17.20 21.18
CA ASP A 361 -16.67 -18.16 21.36
C ASP A 361 -17.85 -17.58 22.17
N ASP A 362 -17.59 -16.53 22.97
CA ASP A 362 -18.63 -15.77 23.69
C ASP A 362 -19.25 -14.67 22.80
N TYR A 363 -18.44 -13.98 21.99
CA TYR A 363 -18.89 -12.83 21.18
C TYR A 363 -19.52 -13.22 19.84
N ALA A 364 -19.08 -14.34 19.28
CA ALA A 364 -19.59 -14.96 18.06
C ALA A 364 -19.44 -16.49 18.22
N PRO A 365 -20.44 -17.16 18.83
CA PRO A 365 -20.39 -18.59 19.10
C PRO A 365 -20.28 -19.46 17.83
N PRO A 366 -19.76 -20.70 17.94
CA PRO A 366 -19.75 -21.65 16.84
C PRO A 366 -21.15 -21.94 16.30
N ILE A 367 -21.26 -22.06 14.97
CA ILE A 367 -22.54 -22.24 14.27
C ILE A 367 -23.03 -23.68 14.39
N LYS A 368 -24.27 -23.87 14.82
CA LYS A 368 -24.94 -25.18 14.88
C LYS A 368 -25.77 -25.39 13.62
N ILE A 369 -25.32 -26.28 12.74
CA ILE A 369 -25.98 -26.58 11.44
C ILE A 369 -27.46 -26.95 11.63
N GLU A 370 -27.78 -27.67 12.71
CA GLU A 370 -29.12 -28.14 13.05
C GLU A 370 -30.13 -27.02 13.35
N GLN A 371 -29.66 -25.81 13.72
CA GLN A 371 -30.51 -24.68 14.11
C GLN A 371 -30.80 -23.71 12.96
N GLY A 372 -30.34 -24.01 11.75
CA GLY A 372 -30.35 -23.08 10.63
C GLY A 372 -29.12 -22.16 10.64
N CYS A 373 -28.69 -21.77 9.46
CA CYS A 373 -27.44 -21.05 9.24
C CYS A 373 -27.73 -19.64 8.74
N GLU A 374 -28.02 -18.71 9.66
CA GLU A 374 -28.20 -17.30 9.29
C GLU A 374 -26.88 -16.72 8.76
N THR A 375 -26.93 -16.12 7.57
CA THR A 375 -25.74 -15.61 6.87
C THR A 375 -24.97 -14.59 7.71
N GLU A 376 -25.67 -13.73 8.45
CA GLU A 376 -25.08 -12.72 9.35
C GLU A 376 -24.23 -13.38 10.44
N THR A 377 -24.75 -14.42 11.11
CA THR A 377 -24.03 -15.14 12.17
C THR A 377 -22.78 -15.83 11.62
N VAL A 378 -22.87 -16.42 10.42
CA VAL A 378 -21.71 -17.03 9.74
C VAL A 378 -20.65 -15.99 9.40
N ILE A 379 -21.05 -14.86 8.81
CA ILE A 379 -20.13 -13.78 8.42
C ILE A 379 -19.45 -13.22 9.67
N ARG A 380 -20.21 -12.94 10.72
CA ARG A 380 -19.70 -12.43 12.01
C ARG A 380 -18.67 -13.38 12.61
N ARG A 381 -18.97 -14.69 12.68
CA ARG A 381 -18.03 -15.70 13.18
C ARG A 381 -16.76 -15.77 12.32
N ARG A 382 -16.89 -15.83 10.99
CA ARG A 382 -15.76 -15.94 10.08
C ARG A 382 -14.84 -14.73 10.14
N ILE A 383 -15.40 -13.52 10.17
CA ILE A 383 -14.60 -12.29 10.35
C ILE A 383 -13.92 -12.30 11.71
N GLY A 384 -14.62 -12.75 12.76
CA GLY A 384 -14.03 -12.94 14.07
C GLY A 384 -12.82 -13.87 14.04
N LEU A 385 -12.91 -15.02 13.38
CA LEU A 385 -11.79 -15.97 13.26
C LEU A 385 -10.55 -15.34 12.60
N LEU A 386 -10.74 -14.46 11.61
CA LEU A 386 -9.64 -13.72 10.98
C LEU A 386 -8.87 -12.84 11.95
N MET A 387 -9.51 -12.36 13.02
CA MET A 387 -8.82 -11.53 14.03
C MET A 387 -7.77 -12.36 14.79
N TRP A 388 -8.04 -13.64 15.04
CA TRP A 388 -7.12 -14.57 15.73
C TRP A 388 -6.16 -15.32 14.80
N ARG A 389 -6.26 -15.12 13.48
CA ARG A 389 -5.32 -15.73 12.52
C ARG A 389 -3.88 -15.28 12.79
N ASN A 390 -2.94 -16.21 12.63
CA ASN A 390 -1.50 -15.90 12.74
C ASN A 390 -0.97 -15.18 11.50
N TRP A 391 -1.34 -13.90 11.35
CA TRP A 391 -0.95 -13.09 10.19
C TRP A 391 0.56 -12.93 9.99
N ASP A 392 1.37 -13.04 11.05
CA ASP A 392 2.82 -13.03 10.92
C ASP A 392 3.30 -14.22 10.10
N LYS A 393 2.79 -15.43 10.35
CA LYS A 393 3.16 -16.61 9.58
C LYS A 393 2.86 -16.45 8.08
N PHE A 394 1.66 -15.98 7.73
CA PHE A 394 1.27 -15.74 6.34
C PHE A 394 2.18 -14.70 5.69
N SER A 395 2.40 -13.59 6.39
CA SER A 395 3.15 -12.46 5.86
C SER A 395 4.63 -12.77 5.68
N GLU A 396 5.28 -13.36 6.68
CA GLU A 396 6.70 -13.73 6.61
C GLU A 396 6.93 -14.77 5.49
N ARG A 397 6.06 -15.76 5.35
CA ARG A 397 6.18 -16.77 4.27
C ARG A 397 6.08 -16.13 2.89
N PHE A 398 5.13 -15.21 2.68
CA PHE A 398 5.00 -14.46 1.44
C PHE A 398 6.24 -13.60 1.16
N MET A 399 6.71 -12.84 2.14
CA MET A 399 7.86 -11.94 1.96
C MET A 399 9.17 -12.69 1.73
N HIS A 400 9.35 -13.87 2.33
CA HIS A 400 10.55 -14.68 2.17
C HIS A 400 10.52 -15.64 0.97
N ASP A 401 9.46 -15.62 0.16
CA ASP A 401 9.40 -16.42 -1.07
C ASP A 401 10.35 -15.84 -2.14
N ALA A 402 11.42 -16.59 -2.42
CA ALA A 402 12.40 -16.24 -3.45
C ALA A 402 11.77 -16.13 -4.84
N LYS A 403 10.70 -16.90 -5.15
CA LYS A 403 10.00 -16.81 -6.42
C LYS A 403 9.35 -15.43 -6.64
N LEU A 404 9.03 -14.72 -5.56
CA LEU A 404 8.39 -13.41 -5.62
C LEU A 404 9.40 -12.26 -5.43
N PHE A 405 10.44 -12.49 -4.64
CA PHE A 405 11.26 -11.42 -4.08
C PHE A 405 12.77 -11.60 -4.26
N ALA A 406 13.25 -12.53 -5.09
CA ALA A 406 14.68 -12.57 -5.40
C ALA A 406 15.13 -11.42 -6.32
N PHE A 407 14.26 -10.96 -7.24
CA PHE A 407 14.67 -10.04 -8.31
C PHE A 407 15.96 -10.55 -9.02
N HIS A 408 16.61 -9.73 -9.84
CA HIS A 408 17.81 -10.16 -10.59
C HIS A 408 19.13 -10.02 -9.80
N LEU A 409 19.08 -9.58 -8.53
CA LEU A 409 20.26 -9.24 -7.71
C LEU A 409 20.33 -9.95 -6.35
N SER A 410 19.33 -10.72 -5.94
CA SER A 410 19.30 -11.28 -4.58
C SER A 410 19.76 -12.73 -4.57
N THR A 411 21.07 -12.91 -4.49
CA THR A 411 21.70 -14.17 -4.15
C THR A 411 22.22 -14.11 -2.71
N ASP A 412 22.11 -15.23 -2.01
CA ASP A 412 22.69 -15.40 -0.67
C ASP A 412 24.21 -15.55 -0.80
N SER A 413 24.98 -14.67 -0.17
CA SER A 413 26.43 -14.64 -0.34
C SER A 413 27.17 -15.88 0.17
N GLU A 414 26.54 -16.67 1.05
CA GLU A 414 27.15 -17.89 1.61
C GLU A 414 26.83 -19.13 0.76
N THR A 415 25.63 -19.19 0.20
CA THR A 415 25.11 -20.36 -0.53
C THR A 415 25.09 -20.19 -2.06
N ASP A 416 25.26 -18.95 -2.54
CA ASP A 416 25.16 -18.54 -3.95
C ASP A 416 23.81 -18.92 -4.61
N LYS A 417 22.76 -19.04 -3.79
CA LYS A 417 21.40 -19.38 -4.23
C LYS A 417 20.48 -18.18 -4.17
N GLU A 418 19.45 -18.14 -5.01
CA GLU A 418 18.48 -17.06 -4.97
C GLU A 418 17.69 -17.07 -3.66
N THR A 419 17.51 -15.88 -3.11
CA THR A 419 16.77 -15.69 -1.87
C THR A 419 16.03 -14.36 -1.90
N SER A 420 15.07 -14.18 -1.01
CA SER A 420 14.29 -12.95 -0.98
C SER A 420 15.12 -11.74 -0.53
N VAL A 421 14.89 -10.57 -1.17
CA VAL A 421 15.45 -9.27 -0.76
C VAL A 421 15.20 -8.91 0.70
N PHE A 422 14.18 -9.50 1.33
CA PHE A 422 13.93 -9.29 2.75
C PHE A 422 15.01 -9.89 3.64
N LYS A 423 15.81 -10.83 3.13
CA LYS A 423 16.96 -11.45 3.82
C LYS A 423 18.28 -10.81 3.41
N THR A 424 18.49 -10.55 2.12
CA THR A 424 19.79 -10.06 1.59
C THR A 424 19.90 -8.55 1.47
N GLY A 425 18.76 -7.84 1.50
CA GLY A 425 18.71 -6.45 1.07
C GLY A 425 18.68 -6.31 -0.46
N PHE A 426 18.68 -5.07 -0.94
CA PHE A 426 18.64 -4.72 -2.37
C PHE A 426 19.26 -3.35 -2.62
N LEU A 427 20.32 -3.25 -3.44
CA LEU A 427 20.98 -1.97 -3.76
C LEU A 427 21.34 -1.14 -2.50
N GLY A 428 21.93 -1.79 -1.49
CA GLY A 428 22.27 -1.16 -0.22
C GLY A 428 21.08 -0.85 0.70
N MET A 429 19.86 -1.22 0.32
CA MET A 429 18.67 -1.16 1.17
C MET A 429 18.58 -2.41 2.05
N GLU A 430 18.31 -2.22 3.34
CA GLU A 430 18.12 -3.29 4.32
C GLU A 430 16.70 -3.20 4.92
N TYR A 431 16.00 -4.34 4.95
CA TYR A 431 14.71 -4.47 5.60
C TYR A 431 14.86 -4.37 7.11
N LYS A 432 13.96 -3.64 7.76
CA LYS A 432 13.99 -3.47 9.22
C LYS A 432 13.06 -4.49 9.87
N ASP A 433 13.63 -5.35 10.70
CA ASP A 433 12.82 -6.19 11.58
C ASP A 433 11.95 -5.35 12.52
N LYS A 434 12.46 -4.24 13.04
CA LYS A 434 11.67 -3.39 13.94
C LYS A 434 11.33 -2.07 13.27
N ASN A 435 10.03 -1.88 13.01
CA ASN A 435 9.51 -0.61 12.55
C ASN A 435 9.68 0.46 13.64
N THR A 436 9.91 1.70 13.20
CA THR A 436 10.20 2.86 14.04
C THR A 436 9.18 3.99 13.89
N ILE A 437 8.48 4.07 12.76
CA ILE A 437 7.48 5.11 12.48
C ILE A 437 6.06 4.60 12.75
N THR A 438 5.76 3.36 12.38
CA THR A 438 4.44 2.74 12.58
C THR A 438 4.58 1.30 13.05
N ARG A 439 3.54 0.73 13.67
CA ARG A 439 3.55 -0.71 14.02
C ARG A 439 3.57 -1.55 12.73
N ARG A 440 4.11 -2.78 12.81
CA ARG A 440 4.05 -3.76 11.69
C ARG A 440 2.60 -4.04 11.25
N TRP A 441 1.68 -4.01 12.21
CA TRP A 441 0.25 -4.26 12.02
C TRP A 441 -0.58 -3.20 12.77
N PRO A 442 -0.70 -1.96 12.27
CA PRO A 442 -1.34 -0.88 13.02
C PRO A 442 -2.86 -1.07 13.16
N ASN A 443 -3.49 -1.82 12.26
CA ASN A 443 -4.93 -2.11 12.25
C ASN A 443 -5.27 -3.54 12.74
N ARG A 444 -4.36 -4.20 13.46
CA ARG A 444 -4.58 -5.53 14.04
C ARG A 444 -4.96 -5.40 15.51
N LEU A 445 -6.15 -5.89 15.88
CA LEU A 445 -6.63 -5.87 17.27
C LEU A 445 -5.97 -6.95 18.14
N VAL A 446 -5.84 -8.16 17.58
CA VAL A 446 -5.44 -9.37 18.29
C VAL A 446 -4.09 -9.84 17.77
N HIS A 447 -3.10 -9.94 18.66
CA HIS A 447 -1.74 -10.37 18.40
C HIS A 447 -1.46 -11.80 18.88
N SER A 448 -2.24 -12.31 19.83
CA SER A 448 -2.07 -13.66 20.37
C SER A 448 -3.40 -14.37 20.65
N LYS A 449 -3.38 -15.70 20.80
CA LYS A 449 -4.57 -16.48 21.19
C LYS A 449 -5.13 -16.12 22.57
N SER A 450 -4.28 -15.63 23.46
CA SER A 450 -4.66 -15.21 24.82
C SER A 450 -5.18 -13.78 24.90
N ASP A 451 -5.21 -13.04 23.79
CA ASP A 451 -5.74 -11.68 23.82
C ASP A 451 -7.26 -11.71 23.99
N GLU A 452 -7.75 -10.92 24.94
CA GLU A 452 -9.17 -10.78 25.27
C GLU A 452 -9.62 -9.33 24.99
N PRO A 453 -9.80 -8.93 23.71
CA PRO A 453 -10.33 -7.61 23.39
C PRO A 453 -11.74 -7.46 23.97
N SER A 454 -12.14 -6.22 24.28
CA SER A 454 -13.51 -5.98 24.75
C SER A 454 -14.54 -6.26 23.64
N LEU A 455 -15.78 -6.60 24.01
CA LEU A 455 -16.89 -6.74 23.06
C LEU A 455 -17.05 -5.49 22.18
N ARG A 456 -16.83 -4.29 22.76
CA ARG A 456 -16.87 -3.03 22.03
C ARG A 456 -15.83 -2.96 20.92
N ASP A 457 -14.60 -3.37 21.21
CA ASP A 457 -13.50 -3.32 20.24
C ASP A 457 -13.68 -4.41 19.17
N PHE A 458 -14.18 -5.59 19.57
CA PHE A 458 -14.60 -6.63 18.64
C PHE A 458 -15.66 -6.12 17.65
N GLU A 459 -16.74 -5.51 18.13
CA GLU A 459 -17.81 -4.98 17.28
C GLU A 459 -17.33 -3.87 16.34
N ARG A 460 -16.40 -3.03 16.79
CA ARG A 460 -15.76 -2.00 15.94
C ARG A 460 -15.01 -2.62 14.76
N HIS A 461 -14.23 -3.67 15.01
CA HIS A 461 -13.43 -4.32 13.99
C HIS A 461 -14.27 -5.16 13.02
N VAL A 462 -15.26 -5.90 13.54
CA VAL A 462 -16.18 -6.67 12.69
C VAL A 462 -17.01 -5.75 11.78
N GLY A 463 -17.44 -4.59 12.28
CA GLY A 463 -18.16 -3.59 11.50
C GLY A 463 -17.27 -2.64 10.69
N TRP A 464 -15.95 -2.85 10.66
CA TRP A 464 -15.01 -2.02 9.93
C TRP A 464 -15.01 -2.33 8.43
N PHE A 465 -14.62 -1.35 7.61
CA PHE A 465 -14.62 -1.52 6.15
C PHE A 465 -13.57 -2.55 5.68
N ASP A 466 -12.40 -2.58 6.33
CA ASP A 466 -11.28 -3.48 6.03
C ASP A 466 -11.11 -4.49 7.16
N THR A 467 -11.42 -5.76 6.87
CA THR A 467 -11.32 -6.85 7.85
C THR A 467 -9.97 -7.54 7.84
N MET A 468 -9.11 -7.21 6.88
CA MET A 468 -7.77 -7.78 6.79
C MET A 468 -6.74 -6.76 7.30
N PRO A 469 -5.75 -7.19 8.08
CA PRO A 469 -4.72 -6.28 8.55
C PRO A 469 -3.79 -5.88 7.41
N GLN A 470 -3.17 -4.71 7.54
CA GLN A 470 -2.22 -4.17 6.57
C GLN A 470 -0.80 -4.32 7.12
N ARG A 471 0.10 -4.99 6.38
CA ARG A 471 1.49 -5.16 6.80
C ARG A 471 2.29 -3.92 6.44
N TRP A 472 2.83 -3.22 7.43
CA TRP A 472 3.74 -2.09 7.18
C TRP A 472 5.20 -2.53 7.20
N LEU A 473 5.93 -2.10 6.19
CA LEU A 473 7.33 -2.42 5.92
C LEU A 473 8.18 -1.16 6.07
N GLU A 474 9.33 -1.29 6.73
CA GLU A 474 10.33 -0.24 6.80
C GLU A 474 11.67 -0.72 6.26
N TRP A 475 12.31 0.13 5.47
CA TRP A 475 13.65 -0.10 4.93
C TRP A 475 14.56 1.07 5.29
N LYS A 476 15.86 0.81 5.40
CA LYS A 476 16.92 1.81 5.58
C LYS A 476 18.03 1.60 4.54
N ARG A 477 18.79 2.64 4.21
CA ARG A 477 19.96 2.55 3.34
C ARG A 477 21.22 2.41 4.19
N VAL A 478 21.92 1.28 4.05
CA VAL A 478 23.09 0.90 4.86
C VAL A 478 24.39 0.81 4.05
N ALA A 479 24.26 0.80 2.73
CA ALA A 479 25.37 0.87 1.80
C ALA A 479 24.96 1.69 0.56
N ASP A 480 25.94 2.04 -0.26
CA ASP A 480 25.75 2.65 -1.57
C ASP A 480 25.86 1.54 -2.62
N ALA A 481 24.89 1.48 -3.54
CA ALA A 481 24.97 0.60 -4.70
C ALA A 481 26.02 1.12 -5.68
N ASP A 482 26.71 0.23 -6.40
CA ASP A 482 27.53 0.66 -7.54
C ASP A 482 26.65 1.31 -8.61
N ASP A 483 27.19 2.30 -9.33
CA ASP A 483 26.44 3.02 -10.38
C ASP A 483 25.96 2.04 -11.45
N ASN A 484 26.75 1.01 -11.79
CA ASN A 484 26.35 -0.02 -12.75
C ASN A 484 25.25 -0.94 -12.21
N GLU A 485 25.32 -1.31 -10.92
CA GLU A 485 24.29 -2.15 -10.29
C GLU A 485 22.96 -1.42 -10.21
N TRP A 486 22.98 -0.14 -9.84
CA TRP A 486 21.80 0.69 -9.80
C TRP A 486 21.21 0.91 -11.20
N GLU A 487 22.05 1.16 -12.21
CA GLU A 487 21.60 1.34 -13.59
C GLU A 487 21.00 0.05 -14.17
N MET A 488 21.63 -1.11 -13.95
CA MET A 488 21.07 -2.41 -14.34
C MET A 488 19.71 -2.65 -13.68
N ALA A 489 19.60 -2.35 -12.38
CA ALA A 489 18.34 -2.50 -11.67
C ALA A 489 17.27 -1.54 -12.18
N ARG A 490 17.66 -0.31 -12.53
CA ARG A 490 16.78 0.67 -13.18
C ARG A 490 16.29 0.15 -14.53
N GLU A 491 17.16 -0.33 -15.41
CA GLU A 491 16.78 -0.88 -16.72
C GLU A 491 15.78 -2.03 -16.55
N CYS A 492 16.09 -2.99 -15.66
CA CYS A 492 15.23 -4.12 -15.39
C CYS A 492 13.81 -3.72 -14.95
N VAL A 493 13.66 -2.77 -14.02
CA VAL A 493 12.33 -2.32 -13.55
C VAL A 493 11.59 -1.42 -14.54
N LEU A 494 12.29 -0.88 -15.54
CA LEU A 494 11.69 -0.13 -16.64
C LEU A 494 11.21 -1.06 -17.77
N GLU A 495 11.90 -2.18 -17.98
CA GLU A 495 11.59 -3.15 -19.03
C GLU A 495 10.55 -4.19 -18.62
N SER A 496 10.50 -4.56 -17.34
CA SER A 496 9.63 -5.64 -16.84
C SER A 496 8.85 -5.22 -15.60
N SER A 497 7.60 -5.67 -15.50
CA SER A 497 6.80 -5.55 -14.28
C SER A 497 7.28 -6.54 -13.22
N TRP A 498 6.99 -6.25 -11.95
CA TRP A 498 7.31 -7.19 -10.86
C TRP A 498 6.69 -8.57 -11.06
N ARG A 499 5.48 -8.65 -11.64
CA ARG A 499 4.81 -9.94 -11.88
C ARG A 499 5.57 -10.77 -12.92
N GLU A 500 6.01 -10.14 -14.00
CA GLU A 500 6.83 -10.82 -15.02
C GLU A 500 8.17 -11.26 -14.45
N MET A 501 8.82 -10.43 -13.62
CA MET A 501 10.04 -10.82 -12.91
C MET A 501 9.81 -12.04 -12.01
N ALA A 502 8.71 -12.06 -11.25
CA ALA A 502 8.37 -13.17 -10.37
C ALA A 502 8.09 -14.47 -11.16
N GLU A 503 7.42 -14.38 -12.31
CA GLU A 503 7.20 -15.53 -13.19
C GLU A 503 8.50 -16.09 -13.77
N ILE A 504 9.44 -15.22 -14.15
CA ILE A 504 10.77 -15.64 -14.62
C ILE A 504 11.52 -16.31 -13.48
N GLN A 505 11.55 -15.71 -12.29
CA GLN A 505 12.25 -16.25 -11.14
C GLN A 505 11.69 -17.61 -10.70
N ALA A 506 10.37 -17.76 -10.73
CA ALA A 506 9.73 -19.04 -10.43
C ALA A 506 10.20 -20.15 -11.39
N LYS A 507 10.35 -19.84 -12.68
CA LYS A 507 10.87 -20.80 -13.68
C LYS A 507 12.32 -21.17 -13.43
N ILE A 508 13.19 -20.19 -13.15
CA ILE A 508 14.61 -20.43 -12.86
C ILE A 508 14.76 -21.38 -11.67
N ILE A 509 14.10 -21.06 -10.55
CA ILE A 509 14.16 -21.87 -9.32
C ILE A 509 13.63 -23.30 -9.57
N GLU A 510 12.58 -23.45 -10.38
CA GLU A 510 12.02 -24.76 -10.72
C GLU A 510 12.90 -25.58 -11.66
N GLU A 511 13.62 -24.93 -12.59
CA GLU A 511 14.59 -25.58 -13.46
C GLU A 511 15.84 -26.02 -12.68
N GLU A 512 16.34 -25.16 -11.78
CA GLU A 512 17.45 -25.50 -10.90
C GLU A 512 17.10 -26.67 -9.97
N ALA A 513 15.92 -26.65 -9.35
CA ALA A 513 15.47 -27.74 -8.49
C ALA A 513 15.43 -29.09 -9.24
N LYS A 514 14.92 -29.10 -10.48
CA LYS A 514 14.91 -30.31 -11.33
C LYS A 514 16.33 -30.78 -11.65
N SER A 515 17.25 -29.85 -11.92
CA SER A 515 18.65 -30.21 -12.21
C SER A 515 19.35 -30.85 -11.01
N VAL A 516 19.04 -30.40 -9.80
CA VAL A 516 19.56 -30.97 -8.55
C VAL A 516 18.96 -32.36 -8.31
N ASP A 517 17.65 -32.53 -8.49
CA ASP A 517 16.99 -33.84 -8.36
C ASP A 517 17.56 -34.86 -9.37
N GLU A 518 17.76 -34.45 -10.63
CA GLU A 518 18.39 -35.30 -11.65
C GLU A 518 19.83 -35.69 -11.30
N GLN A 519 20.58 -34.78 -10.67
CA GLN A 519 21.94 -35.03 -10.23
C GLN A 519 21.98 -35.97 -9.01
N GLU A 520 21.09 -35.80 -8.03
CA GLU A 520 20.95 -36.71 -6.89
C GLU A 520 20.54 -38.12 -7.33
N ASP A 521 19.60 -38.23 -8.27
CA ASP A 521 19.17 -39.51 -8.87
C ASP A 521 20.33 -40.20 -9.61
N LEU A 522 21.13 -39.43 -10.38
CA LEU A 522 22.32 -39.95 -11.06
C LEU A 522 23.37 -40.45 -10.05
N GLU A 523 23.63 -39.70 -8.98
CA GLU A 523 24.55 -40.09 -7.93
C GLU A 523 24.08 -41.33 -7.15
N GLN A 524 22.77 -41.44 -6.90
CA GLN A 524 22.17 -42.64 -6.33
C GLN A 524 22.36 -43.83 -7.28
N ARG A 525 22.11 -43.65 -8.59
CA ARG A 525 22.27 -44.71 -9.57
C ARG A 525 23.73 -45.18 -9.71
N ILE A 526 24.69 -44.27 -9.65
CA ILE A 526 26.13 -44.60 -9.63
C ILE A 526 26.46 -45.42 -8.37
N ARG A 527 25.94 -45.05 -7.19
CA ARG A 527 26.15 -45.79 -5.95
C ARG A 527 25.58 -47.21 -6.03
N GLU A 528 24.39 -47.38 -6.61
CA GLU A 528 23.79 -48.70 -6.84
C GLU A 528 24.65 -49.56 -7.77
N LEU A 529 25.10 -49.02 -8.90
CA LEU A 529 25.94 -49.75 -9.87
C LEU A 529 27.29 -50.16 -9.27
N LEU A 530 27.91 -49.32 -8.44
CA LEU A 530 29.15 -49.66 -7.74
C LEU A 530 28.94 -50.76 -6.70
N ALA A 531 27.79 -50.78 -6.02
CA ALA A 531 27.43 -51.85 -5.09
C ALA A 531 27.14 -53.17 -5.80
N GLU A 532 26.48 -53.14 -6.97
CA GLU A 532 26.26 -54.29 -7.84
C GLU A 532 27.58 -54.88 -8.35
N ASP A 533 28.51 -54.05 -8.87
CA ASP A 533 29.83 -54.50 -9.32
C ASP A 533 30.67 -55.08 -8.18
N ALA A 534 30.62 -54.49 -6.98
CA ALA A 534 31.30 -55.04 -5.81
C ALA A 534 30.75 -56.41 -5.40
N ALA A 535 29.42 -56.59 -5.41
CA ALA A 535 28.77 -57.86 -5.12
C ALA A 535 29.10 -58.94 -6.18
N ASP A 536 29.17 -58.56 -7.45
CA ASP A 536 29.51 -59.47 -8.55
C ASP A 536 31.00 -59.84 -8.55
N ARG A 537 31.90 -58.91 -8.20
CA ARG A 537 33.32 -59.23 -7.95
C ARG A 537 33.46 -60.22 -6.81
N GLU A 538 32.77 -60.03 -5.69
CA GLU A 538 32.83 -60.93 -4.55
C GLU A 538 32.27 -62.33 -4.89
N LYS A 539 31.20 -62.42 -5.69
CA LYS A 539 30.70 -63.70 -6.23
C LYS A 539 31.70 -64.35 -7.18
N SER A 540 32.37 -63.57 -8.03
CA SER A 540 33.39 -64.07 -8.97
C SER A 540 34.62 -64.62 -8.25
N GLU A 541 35.06 -63.97 -7.17
CA GLU A 541 36.18 -64.41 -6.33
C GLU A 541 35.83 -65.67 -5.55
N LYS A 542 34.62 -65.75 -4.98
CA LYS A 542 34.11 -66.97 -4.33
C LYS A 542 33.98 -68.15 -5.31
N SER A 543 33.54 -67.88 -6.53
CA SER A 543 33.48 -68.84 -7.66
C SER A 543 34.87 -69.33 -8.09
N ALA A 544 35.83 -68.41 -8.22
CA ALA A 544 37.23 -68.72 -8.54
C ALA A 544 37.87 -69.57 -7.42
N ALA A 545 37.69 -69.19 -6.15
CA ALA A 545 38.18 -69.94 -4.99
C ALA A 545 37.58 -71.36 -4.91
N ALA A 546 36.30 -71.51 -5.24
CA ALA A 546 35.63 -72.82 -5.32
C ALA A 546 36.20 -73.70 -6.46
N LYS A 547 36.46 -73.12 -7.65
CA LYS A 547 37.11 -73.82 -8.77
C LYS A 547 38.56 -74.25 -8.43
N THR A 548 39.30 -73.43 -7.67
CA THR A 548 40.67 -73.77 -7.21
C THR A 548 40.65 -74.90 -6.18
N LYS A 549 39.70 -74.91 -5.24
CA LYS A 549 39.48 -76.04 -4.30
C LYS A 549 39.03 -77.32 -5.01
N ALA A 550 38.21 -77.23 -6.06
CA ALA A 550 37.80 -78.39 -6.86
C ALA A 550 38.96 -79.00 -7.67
N LYS A 551 39.86 -78.17 -8.23
CA LYS A 551 41.10 -78.66 -8.89
C LYS A 551 42.07 -79.31 -7.89
N ALA A 552 42.19 -78.78 -6.66
CA ALA A 552 43.01 -79.38 -5.61
C ALA A 552 42.45 -80.75 -5.12
N SER A 553 41.11 -80.89 -5.07
CA SER A 553 40.43 -82.15 -4.74
C SER A 553 40.63 -83.24 -5.81
N LYS A 554 40.55 -82.90 -7.11
CA LYS A 554 40.84 -83.86 -8.20
C LYS A 554 42.30 -84.32 -8.21
N ARG A 555 43.26 -83.47 -7.80
CA ARG A 555 44.68 -83.86 -7.69
C ARG A 555 44.97 -84.80 -6.50
N LYS A 556 44.10 -84.83 -5.48
CA LYS A 556 44.19 -85.77 -4.34
C LYS A 556 43.52 -87.14 -4.59
N LYS A 557 42.62 -87.27 -5.56
CA LYS A 557 42.00 -88.57 -5.93
C LYS A 557 42.76 -89.40 -6.97
N GLY A 558 43.84 -88.86 -7.56
CA GLY A 558 44.75 -89.60 -8.46
C GLY A 558 45.94 -90.30 -7.77
N LYS A 559 46.04 -90.23 -6.44
CA LYS A 559 47.06 -90.94 -5.64
C LYS A 559 46.37 -91.87 -4.63
N LYS A 560 45.69 -92.90 -5.14
CA LYS A 560 45.34 -94.11 -4.38
C LYS A 560 44.86 -95.20 -5.37
N LYS A 561 45.80 -95.71 -6.15
CA LYS A 561 46.05 -97.14 -6.39
C LYS A 561 47.36 -97.28 -7.14
#